data_AF-A0A923II98-F1
#
_entry.id   AF-A0A923II98-F1
#
_cell.length_a   1.000
_cell.length_b   1.000
_cell.length_c   1.000
_cell.angle_alpha   90.00
_cell.angle_beta   90.00
_cell.angle_gamma   90.00
#
_symmetry.space_group_name_H-M   'P 1'
#
loop_
_entity.id
_entity.type
_entity.pdbx_description
1 polymer ?
#
loop_
_entity_poly.entity_id
_entity_poly.type
_entity_poly.pdbx_seq_one_letter_code
_entity_poly.pdbx_strand_id
1 'polypeptide(L)'
;MIRLQDINKINDYEWEIPQSYRNDMRVAVRLFVTHRLLEDALGDRSLEQAINAATLPGVMQPVVVMPDMHQGYGFPIGGVAATRITDGVVSPGAIGYDINCGVRLLGSQIDLGAVEPVLSNLADALNRRCPSGVGVAGEYHLKDAELDQVCRLGARWALRKGLATEEDLLRTEEAGCLDGADPTRVSSQAKKRGLNQLGTLGAGNHFIEVDVVDRVFDARAAQTMGLQEGMLALQIHCGSRGFGHQICTDYVQELQSTVHRYGIKLPDRELVCAPLDSPEGKDYLAAMRSAANYAFCNRQLLAHAARLAFEEALAGVFGNWRLHQVYDIAHNMGKIETHLVDGKKVKVCVHRKGATRAFGPGSPELPDVYRSIGQPVLVPGSMGTASWVLVGTTESMSRSWGSSCHGAGRVMS
;
A
#
# COMPACT_ATOMS: atom_id res chain seq x y z
N MET A 1 -28.87 8.79 -4.97
CA MET A 1 -27.50 9.31 -4.89
C MET A 1 -27.39 10.18 -3.65
N ILE A 2 -26.28 10.09 -2.94
CA ILE A 2 -26.01 10.90 -1.74
C ILE A 2 -25.82 12.37 -2.13
N ARG A 3 -26.27 13.29 -1.27
CA ARG A 3 -26.11 14.73 -1.44
C ARG A 3 -25.37 15.31 -0.23
N LEU A 4 -24.78 16.50 -0.39
CA LEU A 4 -24.04 17.17 0.68
C LEU A 4 -24.86 17.34 1.98
N GLN A 5 -26.16 17.61 1.87
CA GLN A 5 -27.08 17.72 3.01
C GLN A 5 -27.29 16.42 3.80
N ASP A 6 -26.92 15.28 3.23
CA ASP A 6 -27.01 13.97 3.87
C ASP A 6 -25.73 13.64 4.69
N ILE A 7 -24.74 14.54 4.66
CA ILE A 7 -23.41 14.37 5.27
C ILE A 7 -23.24 15.40 6.39
N ASN A 8 -22.98 14.91 7.60
CA ASN A 8 -22.78 15.75 8.78
C ASN A 8 -21.35 16.30 8.81
N LYS A 9 -21.19 17.62 8.82
CA LYS A 9 -19.89 18.25 9.08
C LYS A 9 -19.49 18.06 10.54
N ILE A 10 -18.29 17.56 10.79
CA ILE A 10 -17.71 17.46 12.14
C ILE A 10 -16.73 18.61 12.38
N ASN A 11 -15.83 18.84 11.43
CA ASN A 11 -14.94 20.02 11.38
C ASN A 11 -14.55 20.31 9.92
N ASP A 12 -13.58 21.20 9.69
CA ASP A 12 -13.20 21.63 8.33
C ASP A 12 -12.55 20.55 7.47
N TYR A 13 -12.09 19.45 8.08
CA TYR A 13 -11.40 18.34 7.41
C TYR A 13 -12.08 17.00 7.65
N GLU A 14 -13.26 16.98 8.28
CA GLU A 14 -13.90 15.76 8.73
C GLU A 14 -15.42 15.82 8.64
N TRP A 15 -15.97 14.77 8.07
CA TRP A 15 -17.39 14.63 7.78
C TRP A 15 -17.86 13.20 8.08
N GLU A 16 -19.15 13.04 8.30
CA GLU A 16 -19.74 11.73 8.60
C GLU A 16 -21.02 11.51 7.79
N ILE A 17 -21.10 10.36 7.15
CA ILE A 17 -22.37 9.82 6.65
C ILE A 17 -22.92 8.94 7.77
N PRO A 18 -24.00 9.35 8.45
CA PRO A 18 -24.49 8.65 9.63
C PRO A 18 -24.97 7.25 9.25
N GLN A 19 -24.84 6.28 10.16
CA GLN A 19 -25.36 4.92 9.95
C GLN A 19 -26.84 4.92 9.55
N SER A 20 -27.63 5.86 10.08
CA SER A 20 -29.05 6.02 9.77
C SER A 20 -29.35 6.46 8.33
N TYR A 21 -28.34 6.80 7.53
CA TYR A 21 -28.52 7.19 6.13
C TYR A 21 -29.17 6.09 5.28
N ARG A 22 -28.80 4.82 5.50
CA ARG A 22 -29.37 3.67 4.79
C ARG A 22 -29.56 2.49 5.75
N ASN A 23 -30.74 1.88 5.75
CA ASN A 23 -31.16 0.89 6.77
C ASN A 23 -30.31 -0.39 6.83
N ASP A 24 -29.54 -0.70 5.80
CA ASP A 24 -28.64 -1.86 5.74
C ASP A 24 -27.19 -1.54 6.17
N MET A 25 -26.88 -0.27 6.46
CA MET A 25 -25.60 0.14 7.03
C MET A 25 -25.48 -0.37 8.47
N ARG A 26 -24.34 -1.00 8.76
CA ARG A 26 -24.00 -1.52 10.09
C ARG A 26 -23.23 -0.50 10.92
N VAL A 27 -22.55 0.43 10.26
CA VAL A 27 -21.67 1.45 10.83
C VAL A 27 -21.79 2.75 10.02
N ALA A 28 -21.37 3.87 10.60
CA ALA A 28 -21.23 5.13 9.87
C ALA A 28 -19.95 5.14 9.00
N VAL A 29 -19.92 6.06 8.04
CA VAL A 29 -18.73 6.34 7.22
C VAL A 29 -18.11 7.65 7.69
N ARG A 30 -16.81 7.63 8.00
CA ARG A 30 -16.01 8.80 8.36
C ARG A 30 -15.16 9.23 7.16
N LEU A 31 -15.30 10.49 6.75
CA LEU A 31 -14.58 11.06 5.61
C LEU A 31 -13.57 12.09 6.12
N PHE A 32 -12.31 11.97 5.72
CA PHE A 32 -11.28 12.98 5.96
C PHE A 32 -11.07 13.78 4.68
N VAL A 33 -11.76 14.90 4.52
CA VAL A 33 -11.75 15.72 3.30
C VAL A 33 -12.02 17.18 3.63
N THR A 34 -11.45 18.08 2.83
CA THR A 34 -11.91 19.48 2.80
C THR A 34 -13.28 19.57 2.12
N HIS A 35 -14.00 20.68 2.33
CA HIS A 35 -15.28 20.91 1.65
C HIS A 35 -15.18 20.75 0.12
N ARG A 36 -14.14 21.32 -0.48
CA ARG A 36 -13.92 21.26 -1.93
C ARG A 36 -13.75 19.83 -2.42
N LEU A 37 -12.90 19.04 -1.75
CA LEU A 37 -12.68 17.63 -2.13
C LEU A 37 -13.95 16.78 -1.93
N LEU A 38 -14.76 17.11 -0.92
CA LEU A 38 -16.05 16.45 -0.73
C LEU A 38 -17.02 16.75 -1.87
N GLU A 39 -17.05 18.00 -2.36
CA GLU A 39 -17.85 18.37 -3.54
C GLU A 39 -17.39 17.62 -4.80
N ASP A 40 -16.07 17.51 -5.01
CA ASP A 40 -15.50 16.73 -6.13
C ASP A 40 -15.91 15.25 -6.03
N ALA A 41 -15.88 14.66 -4.81
CA ALA A 41 -16.26 13.27 -4.57
C ALA A 41 -17.76 12.97 -4.78
N LEU A 42 -18.63 13.99 -4.79
CA LEU A 42 -20.03 13.82 -5.19
C LEU A 42 -20.19 13.58 -6.70
N GLY A 43 -19.14 13.82 -7.49
CA GLY A 43 -19.13 13.63 -8.94
C GLY A 43 -18.94 12.19 -9.41
N ASP A 44 -18.56 11.27 -8.52
CA ASP A 44 -18.37 9.84 -8.85
C ASP A 44 -19.09 8.92 -7.84
N ARG A 45 -18.81 7.60 -7.90
CA ARG A 45 -19.43 6.60 -7.00
C ARG A 45 -18.64 6.33 -5.72
N SER A 46 -17.58 7.08 -5.41
CA SER A 46 -16.71 6.82 -4.25
C SER A 46 -17.48 6.81 -2.92
N LEU A 47 -18.35 7.81 -2.70
CA LEU A 47 -19.19 7.89 -1.50
C LEU A 47 -20.22 6.75 -1.45
N GLU A 48 -20.82 6.38 -2.59
CA GLU A 48 -21.73 5.23 -2.68
C GLU A 48 -21.02 3.92 -2.31
N GLN A 49 -19.77 3.74 -2.77
CA GLN A 49 -18.96 2.57 -2.45
C GLN A 49 -18.58 2.53 -0.97
N ALA A 50 -18.31 3.68 -0.35
CA ALA A 50 -18.07 3.76 1.10
C ALA A 50 -19.32 3.38 1.91
N ILE A 51 -20.50 3.81 1.46
CA ILE A 51 -21.80 3.43 2.05
C ILE A 51 -22.06 1.92 1.87
N ASN A 52 -21.70 1.35 0.71
CA ASN A 52 -21.77 -0.09 0.46
C ASN A 52 -20.81 -0.87 1.36
N ALA A 53 -19.58 -0.40 1.54
CA ALA A 53 -18.62 -0.99 2.46
C ALA A 53 -19.15 -1.06 3.90
N ALA A 54 -19.91 -0.06 4.34
CA ALA A 54 -20.52 -0.02 5.67
C ALA A 54 -21.60 -1.09 5.90
N THR A 55 -22.00 -1.87 4.89
CA THR A 55 -22.95 -3.00 5.04
C THR A 55 -22.26 -4.35 5.27
N LEU A 56 -20.93 -4.43 5.14
CA LEU A 56 -20.17 -5.67 5.21
C LEU A 56 -20.35 -6.40 6.56
N PRO A 57 -20.58 -7.72 6.58
CA PRO A 57 -20.66 -8.46 7.84
C PRO A 57 -19.40 -8.26 8.70
N GLY A 58 -19.61 -8.11 10.01
CA GLY A 58 -18.56 -7.91 10.99
C GLY A 58 -17.75 -6.61 10.87
N VAL A 59 -18.10 -5.68 9.98
CA VAL A 59 -17.46 -4.36 9.89
C VAL A 59 -17.57 -3.61 11.21
N MET A 60 -16.51 -2.92 11.60
CA MET A 60 -16.40 -2.14 12.83
C MET A 60 -16.45 -0.64 12.53
N GLN A 61 -17.01 0.10 13.47
CA GLN A 61 -17.20 1.54 13.37
C GLN A 61 -15.86 2.27 13.46
N PRO A 62 -15.56 3.24 12.57
CA PRO A 62 -16.21 3.53 11.28
C PRO A 62 -15.54 2.82 10.09
N VAL A 63 -16.23 2.79 8.95
CA VAL A 63 -15.56 2.75 7.63
C VAL A 63 -14.95 4.14 7.39
N VAL A 64 -13.69 4.19 6.97
CA VAL A 64 -12.92 5.43 6.84
C VAL A 64 -12.60 5.68 5.38
N VAL A 65 -12.65 6.93 4.95
CA VAL A 65 -12.28 7.34 3.60
C VAL A 65 -11.35 8.54 3.65
N MET A 66 -10.23 8.44 2.95
CA MET A 66 -9.11 9.37 2.92
C MET A 66 -9.34 10.53 1.93
N PRO A 67 -8.54 11.62 2.01
CA PRO A 67 -8.74 12.80 1.17
C PRO A 67 -8.59 12.58 -0.34
N ASP A 68 -7.87 11.52 -0.73
CA ASP A 68 -7.53 11.14 -2.11
C ASP A 68 -8.54 10.14 -2.70
N MET A 69 -9.76 10.09 -2.13
CA MET A 69 -10.77 9.12 -2.53
C MET A 69 -11.25 9.29 -3.96
N HIS A 70 -11.53 8.17 -4.60
CA HIS A 70 -12.20 8.12 -5.91
C HIS A 70 -12.79 6.74 -6.14
N GLN A 71 -13.66 6.65 -7.14
CA GLN A 71 -14.34 5.41 -7.50
C GLN A 71 -13.34 4.29 -7.81
N GLY A 72 -13.51 3.16 -7.11
CA GLY A 72 -12.77 1.93 -7.35
C GLY A 72 -13.67 0.79 -7.86
N TYR A 73 -13.20 -0.44 -7.71
CA TYR A 73 -14.00 -1.67 -7.88
C TYR A 73 -14.62 -2.11 -6.54
N GLY A 74 -15.95 -1.98 -6.39
CA GLY A 74 -16.74 -2.31 -5.18
C GLY A 74 -16.50 -1.41 -3.96
N PHE A 75 -15.25 -1.11 -3.67
CA PHE A 75 -14.77 -0.31 -2.54
C PHE A 75 -14.00 0.90 -3.07
N PRO A 76 -14.13 2.09 -2.46
CA PRO A 76 -13.45 3.28 -2.96
C PRO A 76 -11.94 3.12 -2.81
N ILE A 77 -11.19 3.64 -3.78
CA ILE A 77 -9.76 3.90 -3.56
C ILE A 77 -9.70 5.06 -2.56
N GLY A 78 -8.75 5.04 -1.62
CA GLY A 78 -8.76 5.92 -0.43
C GLY A 78 -9.55 5.32 0.74
N GLY A 79 -10.10 4.12 0.62
CA GLY A 79 -10.94 3.52 1.66
C GLY A 79 -10.17 2.66 2.67
N VAL A 80 -10.68 2.60 3.90
CA VAL A 80 -10.25 1.70 4.96
C VAL A 80 -11.46 1.09 5.67
N ALA A 81 -11.47 -0.23 5.86
CA ALA A 81 -12.50 -0.92 6.64
C ALA A 81 -11.89 -2.03 7.51
N ALA A 82 -12.22 -2.03 8.80
CA ALA A 82 -11.85 -3.09 9.72
C ALA A 82 -13.03 -4.05 9.94
N THR A 83 -12.81 -5.35 9.74
CA THR A 83 -13.81 -6.39 10.03
C THR A 83 -13.33 -7.30 11.16
N ARG A 84 -14.23 -7.74 12.03
CA ARG A 84 -13.89 -8.68 13.12
C ARG A 84 -13.45 -10.04 12.59
N ILE A 85 -12.55 -10.72 13.30
CA ILE A 85 -12.09 -12.06 12.88
C ILE A 85 -13.21 -13.12 12.98
N THR A 86 -14.08 -13.01 13.97
CA THR A 86 -15.05 -14.06 14.33
C THR A 86 -16.25 -14.16 13.41
N ASP A 87 -16.73 -13.03 12.91
CA ASP A 87 -17.98 -12.91 12.15
C ASP A 87 -17.87 -11.86 11.02
N GLY A 88 -16.64 -11.44 10.72
CA GLY A 88 -16.32 -10.52 9.65
C GLY A 88 -15.82 -11.20 8.40
N VAL A 89 -15.67 -10.40 7.36
CA VAL A 89 -15.34 -10.86 6.02
C VAL A 89 -14.03 -10.31 5.53
N VAL A 90 -13.46 -10.98 4.52
CA VAL A 90 -12.40 -10.45 3.67
C VAL A 90 -12.93 -10.21 2.26
N SER A 91 -12.64 -9.05 1.68
CA SER A 91 -13.04 -8.69 0.32
C SER A 91 -11.82 -8.35 -0.55
N PRO A 92 -11.59 -9.06 -1.66
CA PRO A 92 -10.54 -8.68 -2.61
C PRO A 92 -10.74 -7.29 -3.20
N GLY A 93 -12.01 -6.91 -3.45
CA GLY A 93 -12.37 -5.58 -3.95
C GLY A 93 -12.00 -4.45 -2.97
N ALA A 94 -12.00 -4.72 -1.66
CA ALA A 94 -11.58 -3.78 -0.62
C ALA A 94 -10.07 -3.72 -0.37
N ILE A 95 -9.28 -4.58 -1.02
CA ILE A 95 -7.81 -4.59 -0.97
C ILE A 95 -7.24 -4.03 -2.28
N GLY A 96 -7.85 -4.38 -3.41
CA GLY A 96 -7.44 -3.93 -4.74
C GLY A 96 -6.74 -5.00 -5.56
N TYR A 97 -6.71 -4.78 -6.88
CA TYR A 97 -6.12 -5.72 -7.84
C TYR A 97 -4.61 -5.81 -7.73
N ASP A 98 -3.91 -4.68 -7.68
CA ASP A 98 -2.47 -4.70 -7.44
C ASP A 98 -2.18 -4.81 -5.93
N ILE A 99 -2.25 -6.05 -5.44
CA ILE A 99 -2.00 -6.42 -4.05
C ILE A 99 -0.59 -5.98 -3.68
N ASN A 100 -0.46 -5.27 -2.55
CA ASN A 100 0.78 -4.64 -2.10
C ASN A 100 1.42 -3.74 -3.18
N CYS A 101 0.62 -3.08 -4.01
CA CYS A 101 1.08 -1.81 -4.56
C CYS A 101 1.49 -0.91 -3.39
N GLY A 102 2.64 -0.27 -3.52
CA GLY A 102 3.27 0.41 -2.42
C GLY A 102 4.49 1.20 -2.88
N VAL A 103 5.10 1.87 -1.91
CA VAL A 103 6.15 2.85 -2.14
C VAL A 103 7.33 2.50 -1.27
N ARG A 104 8.52 2.58 -1.85
CA ARG A 104 9.79 2.53 -1.14
C ARG A 104 10.53 3.85 -1.37
N LEU A 105 11.02 4.44 -0.28
CA LEU A 105 11.85 5.62 -0.32
C LEU A 105 13.28 5.26 0.10
N LEU A 106 14.24 5.70 -0.70
CA LEU A 106 15.66 5.62 -0.43
C LEU A 106 16.21 7.05 -0.27
N GLY A 107 16.93 7.32 0.81
CA GLY A 107 17.60 8.58 1.06
C GLY A 107 19.07 8.55 0.64
N SER A 108 19.65 9.72 0.40
CA SER A 108 21.08 9.89 0.10
C SER A 108 21.67 11.08 0.89
N GLN A 109 22.98 11.27 0.78
CA GLN A 109 23.68 12.47 1.25
C GLN A 109 24.24 13.28 0.07
N ILE A 110 23.55 13.20 -1.07
CA ILE A 110 23.99 13.78 -2.32
C ILE A 110 23.21 15.08 -2.53
N ASP A 111 23.91 16.20 -2.56
CA ASP A 111 23.30 17.52 -2.79
C ASP A 111 22.87 17.69 -4.25
N LEU A 112 21.68 18.26 -4.48
CA LEU A 112 21.14 18.50 -5.81
C LEU A 112 22.10 19.31 -6.69
N GLY A 113 22.67 20.39 -6.15
CA GLY A 113 23.57 21.29 -6.89
C GLY A 113 24.84 20.61 -7.36
N ALA A 114 25.23 19.50 -6.73
CA ALA A 114 26.40 18.74 -7.12
C ALA A 114 26.10 17.73 -8.25
N VAL A 115 24.86 17.22 -8.37
CA VAL A 115 24.47 16.18 -9.33
C VAL A 115 23.89 16.72 -10.64
N GLU A 116 23.46 17.99 -10.70
CA GLU A 116 22.91 18.60 -11.93
C GLU A 116 23.66 18.24 -13.23
N PRO A 117 25.01 18.28 -13.29
CA PRO A 117 25.75 17.94 -14.52
C PRO A 117 25.64 16.48 -14.96
N VAL A 118 25.29 15.56 -14.05
CA VAL A 118 25.27 14.11 -14.28
C VAL A 118 23.87 13.49 -14.13
N LEU A 119 22.82 14.30 -13.93
CA LEU A 119 21.43 13.83 -13.82
C LEU A 119 21.00 13.00 -15.02
N SER A 120 21.38 13.41 -16.25
CA SER A 120 21.05 12.64 -17.47
C SER A 120 21.67 11.25 -17.43
N ASN A 121 22.93 11.14 -17.00
CA ASN A 121 23.62 9.84 -16.92
C ASN A 121 22.97 8.95 -15.86
N LEU A 122 22.55 9.53 -14.74
CA LEU A 122 21.83 8.81 -13.69
C LEU A 122 20.46 8.32 -14.19
N ALA A 123 19.70 9.17 -14.87
CA ALA A 123 18.42 8.79 -15.46
C ALA A 123 18.59 7.66 -16.49
N ASP A 124 19.60 7.74 -17.34
CA ASP A 124 19.92 6.69 -18.32
C ASP A 124 20.32 5.37 -17.65
N ALA A 125 21.13 5.42 -16.57
CA ALA A 125 21.53 4.25 -15.80
C ALA A 125 20.33 3.59 -15.09
N LEU A 126 19.44 4.39 -14.51
CA LEU A 126 18.19 3.90 -13.91
C LEU A 126 17.30 3.25 -14.96
N ASN A 127 17.10 3.88 -16.11
CA ASN A 127 16.27 3.33 -17.18
C ASN A 127 16.82 2.01 -17.74
N ARG A 128 18.15 1.86 -17.83
CA ARG A 128 18.78 0.58 -18.24
C ARG A 128 18.59 -0.52 -17.20
N ARG A 129 18.75 -0.21 -15.91
CA ARG A 129 18.78 -1.21 -14.82
C ARG A 129 17.42 -1.50 -14.19
N CYS A 130 16.42 -0.65 -14.40
CA CYS A 130 15.09 -0.79 -13.82
C CYS A 130 14.03 -0.93 -14.92
N PRO A 131 13.76 -2.15 -15.42
CA PRO A 131 12.84 -2.35 -16.52
C PRO A 131 11.42 -1.87 -16.20
N SER A 132 10.85 -1.10 -17.12
CA SER A 132 9.47 -0.58 -17.05
C SER A 132 8.68 -0.93 -18.32
N GLY A 133 7.35 -0.89 -18.26
CA GLY A 133 6.45 -1.17 -19.38
C GLY A 133 5.55 -2.40 -19.20
N VAL A 134 4.51 -2.48 -20.05
CA VAL A 134 3.56 -3.59 -20.06
C VAL A 134 4.22 -4.81 -20.71
N GLY A 135 4.22 -5.94 -20.00
CA GLY A 135 4.74 -7.22 -20.52
C GLY A 135 6.26 -7.32 -20.55
N VAL A 136 6.98 -6.32 -20.05
CA VAL A 136 8.45 -6.35 -19.94
C VAL A 136 8.87 -7.39 -18.92
N ALA A 137 9.85 -8.21 -19.30
CA ALA A 137 10.46 -9.19 -18.43
C ALA A 137 11.58 -8.56 -17.60
N GLY A 138 11.72 -8.98 -16.34
CA GLY A 138 12.84 -8.60 -15.50
C GLY A 138 14.07 -9.46 -15.76
N GLU A 139 15.21 -9.07 -15.18
CA GLU A 139 16.45 -9.85 -15.23
C GLU A 139 16.35 -11.19 -14.49
N TYR A 140 15.39 -11.30 -13.57
CA TYR A 140 15.17 -12.47 -12.72
C TYR A 140 14.14 -13.42 -13.34
N HIS A 141 14.63 -14.39 -14.10
CA HIS A 141 13.81 -15.47 -14.65
C HIS A 141 13.66 -16.61 -13.63
N LEU A 142 12.54 -16.62 -12.91
CA LEU A 142 12.29 -17.62 -11.88
C LEU A 142 11.83 -18.94 -12.49
N LYS A 143 12.16 -20.05 -11.83
CA LYS A 143 11.44 -21.32 -11.96
C LYS A 143 10.29 -21.37 -10.96
N ASP A 144 9.31 -22.26 -11.19
CA ASP A 144 8.14 -22.41 -10.29
C ASP A 144 8.54 -22.58 -8.81
N ALA A 145 9.54 -23.42 -8.53
CA ALA A 145 10.02 -23.63 -7.17
C ALA A 145 10.65 -22.37 -6.54
N GLU A 146 11.31 -21.51 -7.33
CA GLU A 146 11.86 -20.25 -6.84
C GLU A 146 10.77 -19.20 -6.65
N LEU A 147 9.75 -19.16 -7.51
CA LEU A 147 8.57 -18.31 -7.30
C LEU A 147 7.84 -18.69 -6.01
N ASP A 148 7.69 -19.98 -5.74
CA ASP A 148 7.15 -20.51 -4.49
C ASP A 148 7.98 -20.11 -3.27
N GLN A 149 9.30 -19.97 -3.40
CA GLN A 149 10.16 -19.42 -2.33
C GLN A 149 9.94 -17.92 -2.16
N VAL A 150 9.88 -17.14 -3.25
CA VAL A 150 9.59 -15.69 -3.20
C VAL A 150 8.25 -15.44 -2.52
N CYS A 151 7.22 -16.22 -2.84
CA CYS A 151 5.92 -16.12 -2.20
C CYS A 151 5.97 -16.35 -0.67
N ARG A 152 6.84 -17.23 -0.18
CA ARG A 152 6.96 -17.55 1.26
C ARG A 152 7.93 -16.64 2.01
N LEU A 153 8.94 -16.11 1.34
CA LEU A 153 10.06 -15.40 1.97
C LEU A 153 10.02 -13.89 1.73
N GLY A 154 9.31 -13.41 0.71
CA GLY A 154 9.27 -12.00 0.33
C GLY A 154 10.67 -11.41 0.16
N ALA A 155 10.93 -10.25 0.75
CA ALA A 155 12.24 -9.60 0.72
C ALA A 155 13.36 -10.43 1.37
N ARG A 156 13.04 -11.39 2.26
CA ARG A 156 14.05 -12.31 2.84
C ARG A 156 14.65 -13.24 1.78
N TRP A 157 13.95 -13.48 0.66
CA TRP A 157 14.54 -14.18 -0.49
C TRP A 157 15.69 -13.37 -1.09
N ALA A 158 15.48 -12.06 -1.30
CA ALA A 158 16.51 -11.17 -1.85
C ALA A 158 17.71 -11.06 -0.92
N LEU A 159 17.49 -11.00 0.40
CA LEU A 159 18.57 -11.06 1.41
C LEU A 159 19.42 -12.33 1.25
N ARG A 160 18.79 -13.51 1.13
CA ARG A 160 19.51 -14.79 0.94
C ARG A 160 20.32 -14.84 -0.36
N LYS A 161 19.93 -14.06 -1.36
CA LYS A 161 20.64 -13.94 -2.65
C LYS A 161 21.71 -12.85 -2.64
N GLY A 162 21.90 -12.13 -1.52
CA GLY A 162 22.87 -11.01 -1.43
C GLY A 162 22.39 -9.70 -2.06
N LEU A 163 21.08 -9.57 -2.29
CA LEU A 163 20.44 -8.44 -2.98
C LEU A 163 19.70 -7.49 -2.01
N ALA A 164 19.85 -7.73 -0.72
CA ALA A 164 19.32 -6.90 0.36
C ALA A 164 20.26 -6.92 1.56
N THR A 165 20.11 -5.94 2.44
CA THR A 165 20.74 -5.93 3.77
C THR A 165 19.69 -6.18 4.85
N GLU A 166 20.12 -6.53 6.07
CA GLU A 166 19.21 -6.65 7.23
C GLU A 166 18.51 -5.32 7.55
N GLU A 167 19.20 -4.20 7.31
CA GLU A 167 18.65 -2.85 7.50
C GLU A 167 17.52 -2.54 6.50
N ASP A 168 17.61 -3.04 5.26
CA ASP A 168 16.52 -2.93 4.28
C ASP A 168 15.26 -3.64 4.79
N LEU A 169 15.41 -4.84 5.35
CA LEU A 169 14.29 -5.58 5.91
C LEU A 169 13.72 -4.86 7.13
N LEU A 170 14.56 -4.42 8.08
CA LEU A 170 14.10 -3.72 9.29
C LEU A 170 13.27 -2.46 8.96
N ARG A 171 13.58 -1.79 7.85
CA ARG A 171 12.86 -0.61 7.35
C ARG A 171 11.83 -0.93 6.26
N THR A 172 11.38 -2.17 6.17
CA THR A 172 10.24 -2.55 5.32
C THR A 172 9.09 -2.94 6.22
N GLU A 173 7.86 -2.51 5.88
CA GLU A 173 6.65 -2.99 6.52
C GLU A 173 6.64 -4.54 6.59
N GLU A 174 6.32 -5.09 7.77
CA GLU A 174 6.35 -6.55 8.03
C GLU A 174 7.73 -7.20 7.78
N ALA A 175 8.81 -6.42 7.87
CA ALA A 175 10.14 -6.83 7.45
C ALA A 175 10.19 -7.41 6.02
N GLY A 176 9.28 -6.94 5.16
CA GLY A 176 9.14 -7.37 3.78
C GLY A 176 8.61 -8.80 3.59
N CYS A 177 7.99 -9.39 4.62
CA CYS A 177 7.46 -10.75 4.55
C CYS A 177 6.28 -10.96 5.51
N LEU A 178 5.09 -11.17 4.94
CA LEU A 178 3.91 -11.65 5.65
C LEU A 178 3.97 -13.17 5.84
N ASP A 179 3.82 -13.62 7.08
CA ASP A 179 3.73 -15.04 7.41
C ASP A 179 2.39 -15.65 6.96
N GLY A 180 2.39 -16.96 6.70
CA GLY A 180 1.19 -17.70 6.30
C GLY A 180 0.82 -17.52 4.81
N ALA A 181 1.77 -17.11 3.97
CA ALA A 181 1.65 -17.20 2.52
C ALA A 181 1.69 -18.67 2.06
N ASP A 182 0.74 -19.06 1.21
CA ASP A 182 0.67 -20.41 0.64
C ASP A 182 0.61 -20.35 -0.91
N PRO A 183 1.71 -20.68 -1.60
CA PRO A 183 1.75 -20.70 -3.06
C PRO A 183 0.86 -21.78 -3.70
N THR A 184 0.36 -22.75 -2.93
CA THR A 184 -0.59 -23.75 -3.45
C THR A 184 -2.00 -23.18 -3.64
N ARG A 185 -2.30 -22.06 -2.98
CA ARG A 185 -3.55 -21.29 -3.15
C ARG A 185 -3.48 -20.30 -4.33
N VAL A 186 -2.34 -20.24 -5.01
CA VAL A 186 -2.15 -19.34 -6.16
C VAL A 186 -2.33 -20.12 -7.46
N SER A 187 -3.18 -19.60 -8.35
CA SER A 187 -3.48 -20.26 -9.63
C SER A 187 -2.25 -20.38 -10.53
N SER A 188 -2.28 -21.37 -11.42
CA SER A 188 -1.22 -21.54 -12.43
C SER A 188 -1.13 -20.33 -13.37
N GLN A 189 -2.23 -19.65 -13.64
CA GLN A 189 -2.26 -18.44 -14.46
C GLN A 189 -1.57 -17.27 -13.75
N ALA A 190 -1.80 -17.09 -12.45
CA ALA A 190 -1.10 -16.08 -11.67
C ALA A 190 0.40 -16.35 -11.67
N LYS A 191 0.81 -17.60 -11.38
CA LYS A 191 2.22 -17.99 -11.41
C LYS A 191 2.88 -17.69 -12.76
N LYS A 192 2.26 -18.10 -13.87
CA LYS A 192 2.76 -17.80 -15.24
C LYS A 192 3.02 -16.30 -15.46
N ARG A 193 2.13 -15.44 -14.96
CA ARG A 193 2.32 -13.97 -15.06
C ARG A 193 3.45 -13.46 -14.17
N GLY A 194 3.65 -14.07 -12.99
CA GLY A 194 4.68 -13.67 -12.03
C GLY A 194 6.10 -14.14 -12.37
N LEU A 195 6.28 -15.28 -13.06
CA LEU A 195 7.60 -15.89 -13.30
C LEU A 195 8.61 -14.96 -13.98
N ASN A 196 8.15 -14.09 -14.87
CA ASN A 196 9.01 -13.22 -15.68
C ASN A 196 8.96 -11.74 -15.28
N GLN A 197 8.14 -11.35 -14.30
CA GLN A 197 7.90 -9.94 -13.97
C GLN A 197 8.63 -9.45 -12.71
N LEU A 198 9.37 -10.33 -12.04
CA LEU A 198 10.05 -9.98 -10.80
C LEU A 198 11.27 -9.08 -11.10
N GLY A 199 11.42 -8.01 -10.32
CA GLY A 199 12.42 -6.96 -10.57
C GLY A 199 12.01 -5.96 -11.65
N THR A 200 10.72 -5.71 -11.86
CA THR A 200 10.22 -4.74 -12.86
C THR A 200 9.25 -3.74 -12.25
N LEU A 201 9.20 -2.54 -12.82
CA LEU A 201 8.26 -1.49 -12.39
C LEU A 201 6.84 -1.76 -12.88
N GLY A 202 6.72 -1.99 -14.19
CA GLY A 202 5.44 -2.03 -14.87
C GLY A 202 5.00 -0.74 -15.53
N ALA A 203 3.68 -0.53 -15.51
CA ALA A 203 3.00 0.56 -16.18
C ALA A 203 1.91 1.12 -15.25
N GLY A 204 1.12 2.08 -15.74
CA GLY A 204 0.12 2.77 -14.94
C GLY A 204 0.75 3.90 -14.14
N ASN A 205 0.45 4.00 -12.86
CA ASN A 205 1.04 4.99 -11.95
C ASN A 205 2.34 4.51 -11.30
N HIS A 206 2.99 3.46 -11.81
CA HIS A 206 4.26 2.97 -11.28
C HIS A 206 5.43 3.74 -11.87
N PHE A 207 6.39 4.11 -11.02
CA PHE A 207 7.55 4.90 -11.41
C PHE A 207 8.76 4.67 -10.50
N ILE A 208 9.93 5.08 -11.00
CA ILE A 208 11.09 5.43 -10.19
C ILE A 208 11.35 6.90 -10.43
N GLU A 209 11.50 7.67 -9.36
CA GLU A 209 11.71 9.11 -9.42
C GLU A 209 12.89 9.46 -8.52
N VAL A 210 13.79 10.33 -9.02
CA VAL A 210 14.85 10.95 -8.23
C VAL A 210 14.32 12.32 -7.82
N ASP A 211 14.14 12.50 -6.53
CA ASP A 211 13.59 13.71 -5.92
C ASP A 211 14.65 14.46 -5.13
N VAL A 212 14.31 15.69 -4.74
CA VAL A 212 15.04 16.45 -3.72
C VAL A 212 14.14 16.63 -2.50
N VAL A 213 14.71 16.52 -1.30
CA VAL A 213 14.03 16.95 -0.09
C VAL A 213 14.00 18.48 -0.09
N ASP A 214 12.89 19.06 -0.53
CA ASP A 214 12.75 20.53 -0.63
C ASP A 214 12.60 21.18 0.75
N ARG A 215 11.81 20.57 1.64
CA ARG A 215 11.47 21.13 2.96
C ARG A 215 11.32 20.07 4.04
N VAL A 216 11.75 20.41 5.25
CA VAL A 216 11.60 19.62 6.47
C VAL A 216 10.72 20.36 7.47
N PHE A 217 9.61 19.74 7.84
CA PHE A 217 8.64 20.28 8.81
C PHE A 217 8.83 19.75 10.23
N ASP A 218 9.39 18.55 10.36
CA ASP A 218 9.77 17.95 11.64
C ASP A 218 11.23 17.48 11.56
N ALA A 219 12.12 18.26 12.16
CA ALA A 219 13.56 18.00 12.14
C ALA A 219 13.93 16.68 12.82
N ARG A 220 13.22 16.29 13.88
CA ARG A 220 13.50 15.05 14.62
C ARG A 220 13.11 13.83 13.79
N ALA A 221 11.93 13.86 13.17
CA ALA A 221 11.48 12.79 12.30
C ALA A 221 12.40 12.66 11.07
N ALA A 222 12.73 13.77 10.41
CA ALA A 222 13.63 13.78 9.26
C ALA A 222 15.01 13.22 9.60
N GLN A 223 15.62 13.66 10.71
CA GLN A 223 16.91 13.14 11.17
C GLN A 223 16.87 11.64 11.45
N THR A 224 15.80 11.16 12.11
CA THR A 224 15.61 9.73 12.40
C THR A 224 15.48 8.89 11.12
N MET A 225 14.87 9.46 10.08
CA MET A 225 14.71 8.84 8.77
C MET A 225 15.93 8.98 7.86
N GLY A 226 16.93 9.79 8.23
CA GLY A 226 18.09 10.08 7.38
C GLY A 226 17.78 11.05 6.23
N LEU A 227 16.76 11.89 6.37
CA LEU A 227 16.36 12.89 5.37
C LEU A 227 16.87 14.28 5.77
N GLN A 228 17.35 15.04 4.80
CA GLN A 228 17.88 16.39 4.97
C GLN A 228 17.53 17.26 3.75
N GLU A 229 17.17 18.52 3.98
CA GLU A 229 16.89 19.49 2.92
C GLU A 229 18.06 19.61 1.92
N GLY A 230 17.74 19.73 0.63
CA GLY A 230 18.71 19.83 -0.47
C GLY A 230 19.31 18.50 -0.93
N MET A 231 19.09 17.40 -0.18
CA MET A 231 19.61 16.08 -0.54
C MET A 231 18.67 15.32 -1.46
N LEU A 232 19.25 14.55 -2.37
CA LEU A 232 18.53 13.66 -3.25
C LEU A 232 17.90 12.49 -2.48
N ALA A 233 16.73 12.08 -2.94
CA ALA A 233 16.07 10.83 -2.57
C ALA A 233 15.62 10.09 -3.82
N LEU A 234 15.33 8.80 -3.69
CA LEU A 234 14.79 7.98 -4.76
C LEU A 234 13.54 7.25 -4.29
N GLN A 235 12.45 7.42 -5.02
CA GLN A 235 11.19 6.73 -4.79
C GLN A 235 11.01 5.60 -5.79
N ILE A 236 10.46 4.49 -5.32
CA ILE A 236 10.04 3.35 -6.12
C ILE A 236 8.59 3.07 -5.81
N HIS A 237 7.70 3.34 -6.75
CA HIS A 237 6.28 3.01 -6.67
C HIS A 237 5.96 1.86 -7.60
N CYS A 238 5.72 0.68 -7.03
CA CYS A 238 5.24 -0.49 -7.75
C CYS A 238 4.58 -1.51 -6.81
N GLY A 239 4.00 -2.56 -7.40
CA GLY A 239 3.32 -3.62 -6.67
C GLY A 239 3.68 -5.03 -7.10
N SER A 240 2.70 -5.91 -6.97
CA SER A 240 2.76 -7.33 -7.28
C SER A 240 2.68 -7.65 -8.76
N ARG A 241 2.62 -6.64 -9.63
CA ARG A 241 2.59 -6.80 -11.09
C ARG A 241 1.36 -7.61 -11.54
N GLY A 242 1.48 -8.35 -12.65
CA GLY A 242 0.41 -9.23 -13.12
C GLY A 242 0.11 -10.40 -12.17
N PHE A 243 1.02 -10.71 -11.24
CA PHE A 243 0.87 -11.82 -10.29
C PHE A 243 -0.29 -11.56 -9.30
N GLY A 244 -0.25 -10.46 -8.55
CA GLY A 244 -1.34 -10.14 -7.61
C GLY A 244 -2.63 -9.71 -8.30
N HIS A 245 -2.55 -9.03 -9.46
CA HIS A 245 -3.74 -8.74 -10.26
C HIS A 245 -4.49 -10.01 -10.61
N GLN A 246 -3.79 -11.06 -11.04
CA GLN A 246 -4.44 -12.32 -11.37
C GLN A 246 -5.04 -12.99 -10.13
N ILE A 247 -4.33 -12.99 -9.00
CA ILE A 247 -4.87 -13.51 -7.73
C ILE A 247 -6.16 -12.79 -7.36
N CYS A 248 -6.20 -11.45 -7.43
CA CYS A 248 -7.44 -10.71 -7.19
C CYS A 248 -8.54 -11.11 -8.18
N THR A 249 -8.25 -11.19 -9.48
CA THR A 249 -9.22 -11.66 -10.50
C THR A 249 -9.79 -13.03 -10.17
N ASP A 250 -8.94 -14.00 -9.82
CA ASP A 250 -9.33 -15.38 -9.56
C ASP A 250 -10.28 -15.46 -8.36
N TYR A 251 -9.93 -14.79 -7.25
CA TYR A 251 -10.76 -14.80 -6.04
C TYR A 251 -12.02 -13.92 -6.17
N VAL A 252 -11.97 -12.80 -6.89
CA VAL A 252 -13.20 -12.04 -7.21
C VAL A 252 -14.21 -12.93 -7.93
N GLN A 253 -13.74 -13.76 -8.88
CA GLN A 253 -14.60 -14.67 -9.63
C GLN A 253 -15.11 -15.83 -8.75
N GLU A 254 -14.21 -16.48 -8.00
CA GLU A 254 -14.56 -17.61 -7.12
C GLU A 254 -15.60 -17.20 -6.06
N LEU A 255 -15.37 -16.06 -5.42
CA LEU A 255 -16.18 -15.60 -4.29
C LEU A 255 -17.60 -15.15 -4.68
N GLN A 256 -17.89 -14.97 -5.98
CA GLN A 256 -19.26 -14.69 -6.45
C GLN A 256 -20.23 -15.80 -6.03
N SER A 257 -19.79 -17.06 -6.05
CA SER A 257 -20.61 -18.18 -5.58
C SER A 257 -20.61 -18.30 -4.06
N THR A 258 -19.51 -17.90 -3.40
CA THR A 258 -19.32 -17.94 -1.95
C THR A 258 -20.30 -17.04 -1.21
N VAL A 259 -20.54 -15.82 -1.70
CA VAL A 259 -21.51 -14.91 -1.07
C VAL A 259 -22.92 -15.53 -0.99
N HIS A 260 -23.33 -16.28 -2.01
CA HIS A 260 -24.61 -17.01 -1.99
C HIS A 260 -24.60 -18.19 -1.02
N ARG A 261 -23.51 -18.97 -0.99
CA ARG A 261 -23.33 -20.11 -0.07
C ARG A 261 -23.44 -19.71 1.41
N TYR A 262 -22.90 -18.55 1.75
CA TYR A 262 -22.92 -18.01 3.12
C TYR A 262 -24.09 -17.05 3.38
N GLY A 263 -25.02 -16.89 2.42
CA GLY A 263 -26.19 -16.03 2.57
C GLY A 263 -25.87 -14.54 2.75
N ILE A 264 -24.70 -14.09 2.28
CA ILE A 264 -24.26 -12.70 2.36
C ILE A 264 -24.99 -11.89 1.29
N LYS A 265 -25.80 -10.92 1.73
CA LYS A 265 -26.47 -9.97 0.85
C LYS A 265 -25.55 -8.76 0.62
N LEU A 266 -25.19 -8.51 -0.63
CA LEU A 266 -24.35 -7.38 -1.01
C LEU A 266 -25.16 -6.37 -1.82
N PRO A 267 -25.01 -5.06 -1.53
CA PRO A 267 -25.66 -4.01 -2.32
C PRO A 267 -25.02 -3.83 -3.70
N ASP A 268 -23.76 -4.27 -3.87
CA ASP A 268 -23.02 -4.23 -5.12
C ASP A 268 -22.24 -5.55 -5.30
N ARG A 269 -22.28 -6.11 -6.51
CA ARG A 269 -21.60 -7.37 -6.86
C ARG A 269 -20.08 -7.26 -6.78
N GLU A 270 -19.54 -6.07 -6.98
CA GLU A 270 -18.10 -5.80 -6.92
C GLU A 270 -17.55 -5.84 -5.48
N LEU A 271 -18.43 -5.79 -4.47
CA LEU A 271 -18.09 -5.89 -3.05
C LEU A 271 -18.02 -7.35 -2.54
N VAL A 272 -17.76 -8.29 -3.47
CA VAL A 272 -17.69 -9.72 -3.19
C VAL A 272 -16.72 -10.03 -2.05
N CYS A 273 -17.09 -10.97 -1.18
CA CYS A 273 -16.33 -11.29 0.03
C CYS A 273 -16.58 -12.72 0.52
N ALA A 274 -15.76 -13.16 1.48
CA ALA A 274 -15.91 -14.42 2.20
C ALA A 274 -15.75 -14.19 3.71
N PRO A 275 -16.42 -14.96 4.59
CA PRO A 275 -16.10 -14.95 6.02
C PRO A 275 -14.62 -15.27 6.25
N LEU A 276 -13.97 -14.54 7.17
CA LEU A 276 -12.52 -14.67 7.42
C LEU A 276 -12.09 -16.07 7.87
N ASP A 277 -12.98 -16.78 8.56
CA ASP A 277 -12.75 -18.12 9.09
C ASP A 277 -13.15 -19.24 8.10
N SER A 278 -13.77 -18.90 6.97
CA SER A 278 -14.15 -19.85 5.93
C SER A 278 -12.91 -20.38 5.18
N PRO A 279 -13.02 -21.56 4.54
CA PRO A 279 -11.96 -22.07 3.67
C PRO A 279 -11.56 -21.06 2.58
N GLU A 280 -12.54 -20.44 1.91
CA GLU A 280 -12.30 -19.48 0.83
C GLU A 280 -11.65 -18.19 1.35
N GLY A 281 -12.05 -17.70 2.52
CA GLY A 281 -11.43 -16.53 3.16
C GLY A 281 -9.97 -16.78 3.56
N LYS A 282 -9.69 -17.96 4.13
CA LYS A 282 -8.32 -18.39 4.47
C LYS A 282 -7.44 -18.58 3.25
N ASP A 283 -7.98 -19.20 2.21
CA ASP A 283 -7.28 -19.43 0.94
C ASP A 283 -6.95 -18.10 0.27
N TYR A 284 -7.90 -17.16 0.19
CA TYR A 284 -7.65 -15.81 -0.33
C TYR A 284 -6.57 -15.08 0.48
N LEU A 285 -6.63 -15.10 1.81
CA LEU A 285 -5.61 -14.44 2.65
C LEU A 285 -4.22 -15.04 2.41
N ALA A 286 -4.10 -16.35 2.26
CA ALA A 286 -2.82 -17.01 2.00
C ALA A 286 -2.27 -16.69 0.60
N ALA A 287 -3.15 -16.59 -0.41
CA ALA A 287 -2.79 -16.15 -1.77
C ALA A 287 -2.42 -14.66 -1.81
N MET A 288 -3.17 -13.80 -1.12
CA MET A 288 -2.89 -12.37 -0.99
C MET A 288 -1.53 -12.13 -0.31
N ARG A 289 -1.20 -12.88 0.74
CA ARG A 289 0.13 -12.84 1.38
C ARG A 289 1.24 -13.26 0.41
N SER A 290 0.99 -14.24 -0.45
CA SER A 290 1.94 -14.63 -1.51
C SER A 290 2.20 -13.47 -2.49
N ALA A 291 1.15 -12.77 -2.92
CA ALA A 291 1.27 -11.58 -3.77
C ALA A 291 1.98 -10.42 -3.07
N ALA A 292 1.68 -10.21 -1.78
CA ALA A 292 2.33 -9.20 -0.99
C ALA A 292 3.83 -9.45 -0.84
N ASN A 293 4.22 -10.68 -0.53
CA ASN A 293 5.62 -11.08 -0.43
C ASN A 293 6.34 -10.92 -1.77
N TYR A 294 5.70 -11.28 -2.88
CA TYR A 294 6.21 -11.02 -4.21
C TYR A 294 6.47 -9.53 -4.45
N ALA A 295 5.54 -8.64 -4.09
CA ALA A 295 5.69 -7.20 -4.26
C ALA A 295 6.82 -6.60 -3.40
N PHE A 296 6.97 -7.04 -2.14
CA PHE A 296 8.10 -6.62 -1.30
C PHE A 296 9.44 -7.05 -1.89
N CYS A 297 9.52 -8.29 -2.41
CA CYS A 297 10.70 -8.76 -3.12
C CYS A 297 10.95 -7.93 -4.39
N ASN A 298 9.90 -7.61 -5.15
CA ASN A 298 9.99 -6.80 -6.36
C ASN A 298 10.60 -5.41 -6.09
N ARG A 299 10.08 -4.70 -5.08
CA ARG A 299 10.63 -3.39 -4.65
C ARG A 299 12.05 -3.50 -4.13
N GLN A 300 12.39 -4.57 -3.42
CA GLN A 300 13.76 -4.83 -2.96
C GLN A 300 14.75 -5.00 -4.11
N LEU A 301 14.37 -5.74 -5.16
CA LEU A 301 15.24 -5.95 -6.32
C LEU A 301 15.41 -4.68 -7.13
N LEU A 302 14.36 -3.87 -7.28
CA LEU A 302 14.45 -2.54 -7.89
C LEU A 302 15.33 -1.60 -7.05
N ALA A 303 15.26 -1.65 -5.72
CA ALA A 303 16.13 -0.86 -4.86
C ALA A 303 17.61 -1.27 -5.01
N HIS A 304 17.88 -2.57 -5.15
CA HIS A 304 19.22 -3.05 -5.46
C HIS A 304 19.70 -2.56 -6.84
N ALA A 305 18.86 -2.67 -7.87
CA ALA A 305 19.19 -2.18 -9.21
C ALA A 305 19.42 -0.66 -9.24
N ALA A 306 18.63 0.11 -8.49
CA ALA A 306 18.81 1.55 -8.34
C ALA A 306 20.13 1.90 -7.66
N ARG A 307 20.55 1.15 -6.64
CA ARG A 307 21.88 1.32 -6.01
C ARG A 307 23.02 1.11 -7.02
N LEU A 308 22.91 0.09 -7.88
CA LEU A 308 23.88 -0.14 -8.95
C LEU A 308 23.87 0.98 -10.00
N ALA A 309 22.71 1.56 -10.31
CA ALA A 309 22.61 2.71 -11.22
C ALA A 309 23.28 3.96 -10.62
N PHE A 310 23.06 4.22 -9.33
CA PHE A 310 23.74 5.31 -8.61
C PHE A 310 25.26 5.11 -8.58
N GLU A 311 25.72 3.89 -8.32
CA GLU A 311 27.13 3.55 -8.38
C GLU A 311 27.72 3.77 -9.78
N GLU A 312 27.07 3.25 -10.83
CA GLU A 312 27.52 3.41 -12.21
C GLU A 312 27.64 4.89 -12.63
N ALA A 313 26.66 5.71 -12.26
CA ALA A 313 26.60 7.11 -12.68
C ALA A 313 27.48 8.04 -11.84
N LEU A 314 27.69 7.73 -10.55
CA LEU A 314 28.23 8.67 -9.56
C LEU A 314 29.53 8.21 -8.89
N ALA A 315 29.90 6.93 -8.96
CA ALA A 315 31.16 6.45 -8.39
C ALA A 315 32.35 7.13 -9.08
N GLY A 316 33.33 7.55 -8.29
CA GLY A 316 34.49 8.31 -8.77
C GLY A 316 34.24 9.80 -9.00
N VAL A 317 32.99 10.24 -9.04
CA VAL A 317 32.60 11.67 -9.04
C VAL A 317 32.28 12.14 -7.61
N PHE A 318 31.61 11.29 -6.84
CA PHE A 318 31.23 11.56 -5.45
C PHE A 318 31.92 10.62 -4.48
N GLY A 319 32.29 11.14 -3.28
CA GLY A 319 32.85 10.30 -2.21
C GLY A 319 31.81 9.38 -1.54
N ASN A 320 30.53 9.73 -1.63
CA ASN A 320 29.42 8.93 -1.12
C ASN A 320 28.23 8.99 -2.09
N TRP A 321 27.98 7.91 -2.81
CA TRP A 321 26.85 7.75 -3.75
C TRP A 321 25.77 6.80 -3.21
N ARG A 322 25.87 6.41 -1.93
CA ARG A 322 25.07 5.31 -1.39
C ARG A 322 23.64 5.75 -1.08
N LEU A 323 22.71 4.86 -1.42
CA LEU A 323 21.31 4.97 -1.06
C LEU A 323 21.00 4.09 0.16
N HIS A 324 20.45 4.70 1.21
CA HIS A 324 19.94 3.99 2.38
C HIS A 324 18.41 3.93 2.34
N GLN A 325 17.82 2.83 2.80
CA GLN A 325 16.36 2.75 2.85
C GLN A 325 15.82 3.62 3.98
N VAL A 326 14.86 4.48 3.65
CA VAL A 326 14.05 5.22 4.62
C VAL A 326 12.92 4.31 5.08
N TYR A 327 12.01 3.95 4.16
CA TYR A 327 10.94 3.01 4.47
C TYR A 327 10.37 2.37 3.21
N ASP A 328 9.64 1.26 3.38
CA ASP A 328 8.82 0.62 2.35
C ASP A 328 7.46 0.25 2.94
N ILE A 329 6.39 0.71 2.29
CA ILE A 329 5.02 0.58 2.79
C ILE A 329 4.03 0.24 1.68
N ALA A 330 3.05 -0.62 2.01
CA ALA A 330 1.93 -0.96 1.15
C ALA A 330 0.80 0.08 1.24
N HIS A 331 0.05 0.25 0.14
CA HIS A 331 -1.24 0.96 0.17
C HIS A 331 -2.45 0.16 -0.34
N ASN A 332 -2.23 -1.09 -0.77
CA ASN A 332 -3.27 -2.07 -1.11
C ASN A 332 -3.03 -3.36 -0.33
N MET A 333 -3.68 -3.54 0.83
CA MET A 333 -3.43 -4.70 1.69
C MET A 333 -4.60 -5.00 2.64
N GLY A 334 -4.84 -6.29 2.89
CA GLY A 334 -5.63 -6.77 4.03
C GLY A 334 -4.70 -7.28 5.13
N LYS A 335 -4.79 -6.75 6.36
CA LYS A 335 -3.91 -7.18 7.47
C LYS A 335 -4.67 -7.48 8.73
N ILE A 336 -4.23 -8.53 9.41
CA ILE A 336 -4.74 -8.88 10.73
C ILE A 336 -3.98 -8.06 11.77
N GLU A 337 -4.64 -7.07 12.36
CA GLU A 337 -4.05 -6.10 13.27
C GLU A 337 -4.77 -6.12 14.62
N THR A 338 -4.08 -5.68 15.67
CA THR A 338 -4.69 -5.48 17.00
C THR A 338 -4.87 -4.00 17.26
N HIS A 339 -6.11 -3.59 17.51
CA HIS A 339 -6.48 -2.20 17.77
C HIS A 339 -7.14 -2.07 19.15
N LEU A 340 -7.11 -0.87 19.73
CA LEU A 340 -7.82 -0.54 20.97
C LEU A 340 -9.16 0.10 20.61
N VAL A 341 -10.26 -0.56 20.96
CA VAL A 341 -11.63 -0.08 20.75
C VAL A 341 -12.32 -0.06 22.10
N ASP A 342 -12.77 1.12 22.54
CA ASP A 342 -13.36 1.35 23.87
C ASP A 342 -12.50 0.77 25.02
N GLY A 343 -11.18 0.97 24.91
CA GLY A 343 -10.19 0.48 25.89
C GLY A 343 -9.90 -1.03 25.82
N LYS A 344 -10.52 -1.78 24.91
CA LYS A 344 -10.31 -3.22 24.75
C LYS A 344 -9.48 -3.52 23.52
N LYS A 345 -8.52 -4.45 23.65
CA LYS A 345 -7.77 -4.96 22.50
C LYS A 345 -8.68 -5.85 21.66
N VAL A 346 -8.85 -5.51 20.40
CA VAL A 346 -9.63 -6.26 19.41
C VAL A 346 -8.74 -6.59 18.23
N LYS A 347 -8.78 -7.84 17.79
CA LYS A 347 -8.13 -8.26 16.55
C LYS A 347 -9.11 -8.13 15.39
N VAL A 348 -8.67 -7.49 14.30
CA VAL A 348 -9.49 -7.19 13.12
C VAL A 348 -8.69 -7.42 11.84
N CYS A 349 -9.39 -7.69 10.74
CA CYS A 349 -8.83 -7.61 9.40
C CYS A 349 -9.05 -6.19 8.86
N VAL A 350 -7.98 -5.40 8.79
CA VAL A 350 -8.01 -4.04 8.21
C VAL A 350 -7.74 -4.13 6.72
N HIS A 351 -8.72 -3.77 5.92
CA HIS A 351 -8.64 -3.61 4.48
C HIS A 351 -8.22 -2.17 4.20
N ARG A 352 -7.14 -2.01 3.42
CA ARG A 352 -6.70 -0.71 2.91
C ARG A 352 -6.58 -0.81 1.39
N LYS A 353 -7.23 0.10 0.67
CA LYS A 353 -7.14 0.21 -0.79
C LYS A 353 -6.91 1.66 -1.16
N GLY A 354 -5.72 1.96 -1.68
CA GLY A 354 -5.23 3.33 -1.75
C GLY A 354 -5.20 4.00 -0.37
N ALA A 355 -4.76 3.28 0.66
CA ALA A 355 -4.56 3.85 1.98
C ALA A 355 -3.38 3.16 2.65
N THR A 356 -2.57 3.91 3.38
CA THR A 356 -1.34 3.40 4.01
C THR A 356 -1.59 3.05 5.47
N ARG A 357 -0.78 2.13 6.04
CA ARG A 357 -0.70 2.01 7.50
C ARG A 357 0.04 3.22 8.07
N ALA A 358 -0.44 3.77 9.17
CA ALA A 358 0.12 4.91 9.85
C ALA A 358 0.13 4.66 11.36
N PHE A 359 0.89 3.66 11.81
CA PHE A 359 0.98 3.37 13.24
C PHE A 359 1.69 4.49 14.01
N GLY A 360 1.10 4.87 15.15
CA GLY A 360 1.61 5.95 15.98
C GLY A 360 2.89 5.64 16.77
N PRO A 361 3.48 6.65 17.43
CA PRO A 361 4.59 6.44 18.34
C PRO A 361 4.26 5.42 19.45
N GLY A 362 5.23 4.57 19.78
CA GLY A 362 5.11 3.53 20.81
C GLY A 362 4.50 2.21 20.33
N SER A 363 3.94 2.15 19.11
CA SER A 363 3.33 0.92 18.59
C SER A 363 4.34 -0.25 18.58
N PRO A 364 3.96 -1.43 19.13
CA PRO A 364 4.89 -2.54 19.31
C PRO A 364 5.37 -3.18 18.01
N GLU A 365 4.61 -3.04 16.93
CA GLU A 365 4.92 -3.53 15.59
C GLU A 365 5.97 -2.67 14.86
N LEU A 366 6.30 -1.48 15.38
CA LEU A 366 7.32 -0.63 14.77
C LEU A 366 8.73 -1.05 15.18
N PRO A 367 9.70 -1.00 14.24
CA PRO A 367 11.10 -1.18 14.59
C PRO A 367 11.56 -0.05 15.51
N ASP A 368 12.56 -0.32 16.35
CA ASP A 368 12.99 0.63 17.39
C ASP A 368 13.41 1.99 16.84
N VAL A 369 13.98 2.03 15.64
CA VAL A 369 14.35 3.27 14.93
C VAL A 369 13.15 4.20 14.72
N TYR A 370 11.94 3.67 14.51
CA TYR A 370 10.74 4.48 14.25
C TYR A 370 9.75 4.53 15.41
N ARG A 371 9.93 3.66 16.42
CA ARG A 371 9.02 3.57 17.57
C ARG A 371 8.82 4.93 18.25
N SER A 372 9.83 5.78 18.31
CA SER A 372 9.72 7.09 19.00
C SER A 372 9.04 8.19 18.19
N ILE A 373 9.01 8.08 16.86
CA ILE A 373 8.44 9.10 15.95
C ILE A 373 7.13 8.66 15.30
N GLY A 374 6.79 7.37 15.37
CA GLY A 374 5.70 6.77 14.60
C GLY A 374 6.18 6.21 13.26
N GLN A 375 5.30 5.48 12.57
CA GLN A 375 5.62 4.85 11.30
C GLN A 375 5.87 5.90 10.22
N PRO A 376 6.95 5.82 9.41
CA PRO A 376 7.05 6.61 8.20
C PRO A 376 5.89 6.27 7.25
N VAL A 377 5.22 7.30 6.73
CA VAL A 377 4.12 7.19 5.77
C VAL A 377 4.54 7.89 4.49
N LEU A 378 4.62 7.14 3.40
CA LEU A 378 5.07 7.63 2.11
C LEU A 378 3.85 7.94 1.24
N VAL A 379 3.72 9.20 0.83
CA VAL A 379 2.59 9.73 0.06
C VAL A 379 3.12 10.24 -1.28
N PRO A 380 3.26 9.37 -2.29
CA PRO A 380 3.69 9.77 -3.62
C PRO A 380 2.71 10.77 -4.24
N GLY A 381 3.26 11.71 -5.00
CA GLY A 381 2.49 12.51 -5.93
C GLY A 381 2.12 11.74 -7.19
N SER A 382 1.77 12.49 -8.23
CA SER A 382 1.90 12.05 -9.62
C SER A 382 3.31 12.37 -10.16
N MET A 383 3.71 11.73 -11.25
CA MET A 383 5.02 11.98 -11.91
C MET A 383 5.23 13.49 -12.12
N GLY A 384 6.30 14.05 -11.53
CA GLY A 384 6.62 15.47 -11.62
C GLY A 384 5.83 16.41 -10.69
N THR A 385 5.11 15.87 -9.69
CA THR A 385 4.47 16.66 -8.62
C THR A 385 5.03 16.29 -7.26
N ALA A 386 4.81 17.14 -6.26
CA ALA A 386 5.36 16.92 -4.92
C ALA A 386 4.88 15.60 -4.30
N SER A 387 5.82 14.88 -3.70
CA SER A 387 5.57 13.75 -2.80
C SER A 387 5.82 14.16 -1.35
N TRP A 388 5.23 13.44 -0.39
CA TRP A 388 5.34 13.76 1.03
C TRP A 388 5.78 12.55 1.85
N VAL A 389 6.56 12.82 2.89
CA VAL A 389 6.90 11.87 3.95
C VAL A 389 6.27 12.36 5.24
N LEU A 390 5.37 11.55 5.80
CA LEU A 390 4.64 11.83 7.03
C LEU A 390 5.04 10.82 8.10
N VAL A 391 4.51 10.99 9.31
CA VAL A 391 4.58 10.00 10.40
C VAL A 391 3.20 9.62 10.88
N GLY A 392 2.99 8.35 11.23
CA GLY A 392 1.80 7.90 11.92
C GLY A 392 1.68 8.51 13.32
N THR A 393 0.46 8.68 13.81
CA THR A 393 0.17 9.42 15.05
C THR A 393 -0.66 8.60 16.03
N THR A 394 -0.85 9.08 17.26
CA THR A 394 -1.80 8.47 18.19
C THR A 394 -3.25 8.64 17.70
N GLU A 395 -3.53 9.74 17.00
CA GLU A 395 -4.83 10.04 16.39
C GLU A 395 -5.15 9.07 15.26
N SER A 396 -4.19 8.70 14.40
CA SER A 396 -4.45 7.69 13.36
C SER A 396 -4.85 6.35 13.97
N MET A 397 -4.22 5.93 15.07
CA MET A 397 -4.56 4.69 15.77
C MET A 397 -6.02 4.66 16.26
N SER A 398 -6.53 5.79 16.74
CA SER A 398 -7.87 5.88 17.34
C SER A 398 -8.97 6.26 16.33
N ARG A 399 -8.62 6.99 15.26
CA ARG A 399 -9.61 7.59 14.34
C ARG A 399 -9.69 6.92 12.98
N SER A 400 -8.63 6.22 12.57
CA SER A 400 -8.52 5.68 11.19
C SER A 400 -7.98 4.25 11.13
N TRP A 401 -8.09 3.49 12.22
CA TRP A 401 -7.51 2.14 12.31
C TRP A 401 -6.00 2.13 12.02
N GLY A 402 -5.29 3.15 12.51
CA GLY A 402 -3.87 3.34 12.26
C GLY A 402 -3.59 3.48 10.76
N SER A 403 -4.31 4.35 10.06
CA SER A 403 -4.21 4.51 8.60
C SER A 403 -4.13 5.97 8.16
N SER A 404 -3.58 6.21 6.97
CA SER A 404 -3.52 7.53 6.32
C SER A 404 -3.77 7.41 4.81
N CYS A 405 -3.74 8.53 4.09
CA CYS A 405 -3.80 8.58 2.63
C CYS A 405 -2.60 7.88 1.98
N HIS A 406 -2.69 7.65 0.67
CA HIS A 406 -1.62 7.00 -0.11
C HIS A 406 -1.07 7.86 -1.23
N GLY A 407 -1.77 8.92 -1.64
CA GLY A 407 -1.31 9.79 -2.70
C GLY A 407 -1.64 11.25 -2.45
N ALA A 408 -0.86 12.14 -3.06
CA ALA A 408 -1.12 13.58 -3.09
C ALA A 408 -2.10 13.98 -4.22
N GLY A 409 -2.88 13.01 -4.73
CA GLY A 409 -4.02 13.20 -5.62
C GLY A 409 -3.77 12.86 -7.09
N ARG A 410 -4.77 12.20 -7.71
CA ARG A 410 -4.98 12.14 -9.16
C ARG A 410 -6.43 12.58 -9.39
N VAL A 411 -6.63 13.73 -10.05
CA VAL A 411 -7.96 14.34 -10.22
C VAL A 411 -8.71 13.77 -11.42
N MET A 412 -8.00 13.17 -12.37
CA MET A 412 -8.57 12.53 -13.56
C MET A 412 -7.80 11.25 -13.91
N SER A 413 -8.54 10.17 -14.18
CA SER A 413 -8.00 8.89 -14.66
C SER A 413 -7.64 8.94 -16.13
#